data_AF-A0A150PD83-F1
#
_entry.id   AF-A0A150PD83-F1
#
_cell.length_a   1.000
_cell.length_b   1.000
_cell.length_c   1.000
_cell.angle_alpha   90.00
_cell.angle_beta   90.00
_cell.angle_gamma   90.00
#
_symmetry.space_group_name_H-M   'P 1'
#
loop_
_entity.id
_entity.type
_entity.pdbx_description
1 polymer ?
#
loop_
_entity_poly.entity_id
_entity_poly.type
_entity_poly.pdbx_seq_one_letter_code
_entity_poly.pdbx_strand_id
1 'polypeptide(L)'
;MRRLASCVLLLSSFAFAPGCATYTQDLDRARGHYEANRFEQALALFRVLEHDMDSFSTPERARYAYLRGMTDYRLADLAPQGTGVADPRKGYRDNARHWLGLAAAIEKQTPGSISSEQKNRLNETLA
;
A
#
# COMPACT_ATOMS: atom_id res chain seq x y z
N MET A 1 65.19 21.05 11.80
CA MET A 1 64.45 22.29 11.51
C MET A 1 63.39 22.01 10.45
N ARG A 2 62.18 22.57 10.63
CA ARG A 2 60.98 22.57 9.75
C ARG A 2 60.18 21.26 9.70
N ARG A 3 58.85 21.23 9.81
CA ARG A 3 57.80 22.15 10.29
C ARG A 3 56.54 21.25 10.34
N LEU A 4 55.74 21.41 11.39
CA LEU A 4 54.41 20.80 11.54
C LEU A 4 53.51 21.15 10.34
N ALA A 5 52.74 20.17 9.85
CA ALA A 5 51.51 20.44 9.11
C ALA A 5 50.54 19.27 9.34
N SER A 6 49.80 19.36 10.44
CA SER A 6 48.59 18.57 10.67
C SER A 6 47.60 18.82 9.54
N CYS A 7 47.28 17.82 8.74
CA CYS A 7 46.08 17.81 7.91
C CYS A 7 45.09 16.81 8.51
N VAL A 8 44.34 17.30 9.49
CA VAL A 8 43.11 16.67 10.00
C VAL A 8 42.09 16.73 8.86
N LEU A 9 42.01 15.66 8.07
CA LEU A 9 40.93 15.50 7.09
C LEU A 9 39.72 14.90 7.79
N LEU A 10 38.89 15.83 8.24
CA LEU A 10 37.44 15.78 8.43
C LEU A 10 36.76 14.42 8.18
N LEU A 11 36.28 13.86 9.29
CA LEU A 11 35.23 12.86 9.33
C LEU A 11 34.02 13.32 8.51
N SER A 12 33.76 12.68 7.38
CA SER A 12 32.43 12.64 6.79
C SER A 12 31.83 11.29 7.13
N SER A 13 31.33 11.18 8.36
CA SER A 13 30.44 10.10 8.78
C SER A 13 29.15 10.25 7.96
N PHE A 14 29.11 9.59 6.81
CA PHE A 14 27.86 9.38 6.08
C PHE A 14 27.03 8.42 6.93
N ALA A 15 26.25 9.01 7.84
CA ALA A 15 25.24 8.29 8.60
C ALA A 15 24.15 7.85 7.62
N PHE A 16 24.38 6.72 6.96
CA PHE A 16 23.29 5.86 6.50
C PHE A 16 22.56 5.43 7.77
N ALA A 17 21.59 6.22 8.21
CA ALA A 17 20.49 5.66 8.95
C ALA A 17 19.77 4.76 7.94
N PRO A 18 19.80 3.41 8.07
CA PRO A 18 18.70 2.64 7.50
C PRO A 18 17.47 3.20 8.18
N GLY A 19 16.75 4.08 7.49
CA GLY A 19 15.58 4.74 8.04
C GLY A 19 14.67 3.66 8.56
N CYS A 20 14.22 3.80 9.80
CA CYS A 20 13.08 3.05 10.31
C CYS A 20 11.88 3.44 9.45
N ALA A 21 11.77 2.87 8.26
CA ALA A 21 10.58 2.92 7.45
C ALA A 21 9.55 2.13 8.25
N THR A 22 8.65 2.85 8.89
CA THR A 22 7.53 2.25 9.61
C THR A 22 6.55 1.69 8.57
N TYR A 23 5.86 0.58 8.88
CA TYR A 23 4.84 0.03 7.99
C TYR A 23 3.80 1.08 7.56
N THR A 24 3.48 2.03 8.46
CA THR A 24 2.61 3.18 8.18
C THR A 24 3.15 4.07 7.05
N GLN A 25 4.47 4.33 7.01
CA GLN A 25 5.09 5.12 5.94
C GLN A 25 5.05 4.39 4.59
N ASP A 26 5.22 3.06 4.58
CA ASP A 26 5.10 2.27 3.36
C ASP A 26 3.64 2.16 2.90
N LEU A 27 2.68 2.12 3.83
CA LEU A 27 1.26 2.22 3.53
C LEU A 27 0.92 3.58 2.90
N ASP A 28 1.47 4.68 3.41
CA ASP A 28 1.33 6.01 2.82
C ASP A 28 2.00 6.11 1.44
N ARG A 29 3.15 5.46 1.25
CA ARG A 29 3.80 5.37 -0.07
C ARG A 29 2.92 4.62 -1.07
N ALA A 30 2.38 3.46 -0.68
CA ALA A 30 1.47 2.68 -1.50
C ALA A 30 0.20 3.46 -1.86
N ARG A 31 -0.37 4.20 -0.90
CA ARG A 31 -1.45 5.16 -1.14
C ARG A 31 -1.07 6.21 -2.17
N GLY A 32 0.12 6.81 -2.07
CA GLY A 32 0.59 7.79 -3.05
C GLY A 32 0.73 7.22 -4.48
N HIS A 33 1.08 5.93 -4.62
CA HIS A 33 1.04 5.26 -5.92
C HIS A 33 -0.39 5.07 -6.43
N TYR A 34 -1.32 4.63 -5.57
CA TYR A 34 -2.73 4.48 -5.91
C TYR A 34 -3.36 5.81 -6.35
N GLU A 35 -3.18 6.88 -5.57
CA GLU A 35 -3.72 8.22 -5.85
C GLU A 35 -3.17 8.79 -7.17
N ALA A 36 -1.95 8.40 -7.55
CA ALA A 36 -1.35 8.79 -8.82
C ALA A 36 -1.65 7.84 -10.00
N ASN A 37 -2.65 6.95 -9.87
CA ASN A 37 -3.02 5.93 -10.85
C ASN A 37 -1.89 4.95 -11.24
N ARG A 38 -0.86 4.83 -10.41
CA ARG A 38 0.26 3.90 -10.57
C ARG A 38 -0.07 2.58 -9.88
N PHE A 39 -1.11 1.90 -10.38
CA PHE A 39 -1.74 0.76 -9.68
C PHE A 39 -0.84 -0.46 -9.58
N GLU A 40 -0.01 -0.76 -10.59
CA GLU A 40 0.95 -1.88 -10.51
C GLU A 40 2.02 -1.64 -9.44
N GLN A 41 2.52 -0.41 -9.33
CA GLN A 41 3.47 -0.02 -8.29
C GLN A 41 2.82 -0.04 -6.90
N ALA A 42 1.56 0.41 -6.79
CA ALA A 42 0.81 0.32 -5.56
C ALA A 42 0.62 -1.14 -5.13
N LEU A 43 0.20 -2.01 -6.06
CA LEU A 43 0.01 -3.44 -5.83
C LEU A 43 1.31 -4.11 -5.37
N ALA A 44 2.44 -3.80 -5.99
CA ALA A 44 3.73 -4.34 -5.59
C ALA A 44 4.05 -4.00 -4.13
N LEU A 45 3.84 -2.76 -3.69
CA LEU A 45 4.05 -2.37 -2.29
C LEU A 45 3.03 -3.03 -1.35
N PHE A 46 1.75 -3.11 -1.74
CA PHE A 46 0.75 -3.77 -0.90
C PHE A 46 1.04 -5.25 -0.67
N ARG A 47 1.61 -5.96 -1.65
CA ARG A 47 2.03 -7.35 -1.49
C ARG A 47 3.20 -7.51 -0.53
N VAL A 48 4.12 -6.54 -0.50
CA VAL A 48 5.19 -6.52 0.50
C VAL A 48 4.60 -6.32 1.90
N LEU A 49 3.71 -5.35 2.06
CA LEU A 49 3.05 -5.05 3.34
C LEU A 49 2.10 -6.16 3.83
N GLU A 50 1.65 -7.07 2.94
CA GLU A 50 0.68 -8.12 3.27
C GLU A 50 1.20 -9.07 4.37
N HIS A 51 2.50 -9.34 4.38
CA HIS A 51 3.15 -10.22 5.35
C HIS A 51 3.19 -9.65 6.77
N ASP A 52 3.15 -8.32 6.90
CA ASP A 52 3.30 -7.60 8.16
C ASP A 52 2.00 -6.91 8.61
N MET A 53 0.86 -7.37 8.09
CA MET A 53 -0.46 -6.83 8.42
C MET A 53 -0.78 -6.87 9.93
N ASP A 54 -0.19 -7.78 10.68
CA ASP A 54 -0.35 -7.89 12.12
C ASP A 54 0.26 -6.69 12.87
N SER A 55 1.24 -6.02 12.27
CA SER A 55 1.91 -4.83 12.81
C SER A 55 1.07 -3.55 12.64
N PHE A 56 0.01 -3.58 11.82
CA PHE A 56 -0.91 -2.46 11.66
C PHE A 56 -1.95 -2.38 12.78
N SER A 57 -2.28 -1.15 13.17
CA SER A 57 -3.48 -0.85 13.96
C SER A 57 -4.76 -1.15 13.17
N THR A 58 -5.90 -1.31 13.84
CA THR A 58 -7.19 -1.59 13.19
C THR A 58 -7.55 -0.58 12.08
N PRO A 59 -7.41 0.75 12.27
CA PRO A 59 -7.66 1.71 11.19
C PRO A 59 -6.66 1.62 10.03
N GLU A 60 -5.41 1.22 10.29
CA GLU A 60 -4.43 0.98 9.22
C GLU A 60 -4.76 -0.28 8.42
N ARG A 61 -5.20 -1.36 9.08
CA ARG A 61 -5.69 -2.57 8.40
C ARG A 61 -6.89 -2.28 7.51
N ALA A 62 -7.82 -1.45 7.97
CA ALA A 62 -8.97 -1.02 7.16
C ALA A 62 -8.54 -0.24 5.91
N ARG A 63 -7.61 0.72 6.09
CA ARG A 63 -7.05 1.51 4.98
C ARG A 63 -6.26 0.65 4.00
N TYR A 64 -5.42 -0.25 4.50
CA TYR A 64 -4.70 -1.23 3.69
C TYR A 64 -5.68 -2.05 2.85
N ALA A 65 -6.67 -2.69 3.48
CA ALA A 65 -7.63 -3.55 2.80
C ALA A 65 -8.44 -2.77 1.75
N TYR A 66 -8.89 -1.55 2.07
CA TYR A 66 -9.58 -0.69 1.11
C TYR A 66 -8.70 -0.37 -0.09
N LEU A 67 -7.48 0.11 0.12
CA LEU A 67 -6.59 0.53 -0.97
C LEU A 67 -6.10 -0.66 -1.80
N ARG A 68 -5.77 -1.79 -1.16
CA ARG A 68 -5.41 -3.05 -1.81
C ARG A 68 -6.53 -3.52 -2.73
N GLY A 69 -7.77 -3.54 -2.23
CA GLY A 69 -8.95 -3.97 -2.98
C GLY A 69 -9.33 -3.02 -4.12
N MET A 70 -9.30 -1.70 -3.88
CA MET A 70 -9.52 -0.71 -4.94
C MET A 70 -8.41 -0.76 -6.01
N THR A 71 -7.17 -1.08 -5.63
CA THR A 71 -6.07 -1.26 -6.59
C THR A 71 -6.33 -2.45 -7.51
N ASP A 72 -6.72 -3.62 -6.96
CA ASP A 72 -7.10 -4.75 -7.79
C ASP A 72 -8.32 -4.42 -8.67
N TYR A 73 -9.32 -3.74 -8.12
CA TYR A 73 -10.51 -3.35 -8.88
C TYR A 73 -10.13 -2.53 -10.12
N ARG A 74 -9.25 -1.54 -9.96
CA ARG A 74 -8.74 -0.73 -11.09
C ARG A 74 -7.91 -1.55 -12.07
N LEU A 75 -7.08 -2.46 -11.58
CA LEU A 75 -6.29 -3.34 -12.45
C LEU A 75 -7.16 -4.32 -13.23
N ALA A 76 -8.28 -4.78 -12.67
CA ALA A 76 -9.23 -5.61 -13.40
C ALA A 76 -9.83 -4.88 -14.62
N ASP A 77 -10.12 -3.59 -14.49
CA ASP A 77 -10.66 -2.77 -15.59
C ASP A 77 -9.59 -2.47 -16.66
N LEU A 78 -8.34 -2.31 -16.23
CA LEU A 78 -7.21 -2.00 -17.11
C LEU A 78 -6.61 -3.23 -17.80
N ALA A 79 -6.76 -4.41 -17.21
CA ALA A 79 -6.17 -5.64 -17.74
C ALA A 79 -6.77 -6.00 -19.11
N PRO A 80 -5.96 -6.56 -20.04
CA PRO A 80 -6.46 -7.03 -21.31
C PRO A 80 -7.48 -8.15 -21.10
N GLN A 81 -8.46 -8.25 -22.00
CA GLN A 81 -9.45 -9.32 -21.94
C GLN A 81 -8.76 -10.65 -22.25
N GLY A 82 -8.75 -11.57 -21.28
CA GLY A 82 -8.42 -12.96 -21.53
C GLY A 82 -9.68 -13.82 -21.69
N THR A 83 -9.50 -15.13 -21.75
CA THR A 83 -10.60 -16.11 -21.83
C THR A 83 -10.44 -17.20 -20.78
N GLY A 84 -11.55 -17.59 -20.15
CA GLY A 84 -11.59 -18.71 -19.20
C GLY A 84 -10.73 -18.48 -17.95
N VAL A 85 -10.06 -19.54 -17.48
CA VAL A 85 -9.20 -19.50 -16.27
C VAL A 85 -7.95 -18.65 -16.44
N ALA A 86 -7.55 -18.35 -17.69
CA ALA A 86 -6.41 -17.50 -18.00
C ALA A 86 -6.78 -16.02 -18.09
N ASP A 87 -8.03 -15.62 -17.82
CA ASP A 87 -8.42 -14.21 -17.81
C ASP A 87 -7.85 -13.48 -16.57
N PRO A 88 -6.85 -12.59 -16.73
CA PRO A 88 -6.23 -11.89 -15.61
C PRO A 88 -7.25 -11.04 -14.81
N ARG A 89 -8.31 -10.57 -15.48
CA ARG A 89 -9.36 -9.76 -14.85
C ARG A 89 -10.06 -10.51 -13.73
N LYS A 90 -10.23 -11.82 -13.87
CA LYS A 90 -10.86 -12.65 -12.84
C LYS A 90 -10.05 -12.63 -11.55
N GLY A 91 -8.74 -12.84 -11.65
CA GLY A 91 -7.84 -12.83 -10.50
C GLY A 91 -7.88 -11.49 -9.75
N TYR A 92 -7.82 -10.38 -10.48
CA TYR A 92 -7.95 -9.06 -9.87
C TYR A 92 -9.34 -8.86 -9.24
N ARG A 93 -10.44 -9.21 -9.91
CA ARG A 93 -11.81 -9.07 -9.34
C ARG A 93 -12.01 -9.89 -8.07
N ASP A 94 -11.47 -11.10 -8.02
CA ASP A 94 -11.59 -11.96 -6.85
C ASP A 94 -10.81 -11.37 -5.66
N ASN A 95 -9.58 -10.88 -5.89
CA ASN A 95 -8.82 -10.17 -4.86
C ASN A 95 -9.48 -8.86 -4.43
N ALA A 96 -10.03 -8.09 -5.38
CA ALA A 96 -10.77 -6.86 -5.08
C ALA A 96 -11.92 -7.12 -4.12
N ARG A 97 -12.77 -8.12 -4.41
CA ARG A 97 -13.89 -8.51 -3.54
C ARG A 97 -13.42 -8.95 -2.16
N HIS A 98 -12.36 -9.75 -2.09
CA HIS A 98 -11.80 -10.22 -0.83
C HIS A 98 -11.37 -9.03 0.06
N TRP A 99 -10.51 -8.15 -0.46
CA TRP A 99 -9.95 -7.06 0.31
C TRP A 99 -10.96 -5.96 0.63
N LEU A 100 -11.86 -5.63 -0.30
CA LEU A 100 -12.94 -4.69 -0.03
C LEU A 100 -13.94 -5.25 0.98
N GLY A 101 -14.23 -6.56 0.93
CA GLY A 101 -15.05 -7.23 1.94
C GLY A 101 -14.42 -7.16 3.34
N LEU A 102 -13.10 -7.35 3.44
CA LEU A 102 -12.37 -7.19 4.69
C LEU A 102 -12.43 -5.75 5.20
N ALA A 103 -12.24 -4.76 4.33
CA ALA A 103 -12.36 -3.35 4.70
C ALA A 103 -13.78 -3.02 5.20
N ALA A 104 -14.82 -3.53 4.54
CA ALA A 104 -16.21 -3.37 4.98
C ALA A 104 -16.46 -4.00 6.36
N ALA A 105 -15.91 -5.19 6.60
CA ALA A 105 -16.03 -5.88 7.88
C ALA A 105 -15.35 -5.10 9.01
N ILE A 106 -14.15 -4.56 8.78
CA ILE A 106 -13.45 -3.74 9.79
C ILE A 106 -14.21 -2.44 10.04
N GLU A 107 -14.66 -1.73 8.99
CA GLU A 107 -15.46 -0.51 9.13
C GLU A 107 -16.79 -0.75 9.87
N LYS A 108 -17.41 -1.93 9.72
CA LYS A 108 -18.61 -2.31 10.49
C LYS A 108 -18.30 -2.50 11.98
N GLN A 109 -17.14 -3.07 12.31
CA GLN A 109 -16.73 -3.31 13.70
C GLN A 109 -16.15 -2.06 14.37
N THR A 110 -15.53 -1.17 13.59
CA THR A 110 -14.88 0.05 14.05
C THR A 110 -15.22 1.19 13.09
N PRO A 111 -16.41 1.81 13.23
CA PRO A 111 -16.85 2.88 12.34
C PRO A 111 -15.89 4.06 12.30
N GLY A 112 -15.63 4.58 11.11
CA GLY A 112 -14.69 5.69 10.89
C GLY A 112 -13.24 5.24 10.67
N SER A 113 -13.00 3.94 10.43
CA SER A 113 -11.66 3.42 10.10
C SER A 113 -11.23 3.79 8.68
N ILE A 114 -12.19 4.10 7.80
CA ILE A 114 -11.99 4.70 6.48
C ILE A 114 -12.85 5.96 6.35
N SER A 115 -12.50 6.85 5.40
CA SER A 115 -13.29 8.08 5.20
C SER A 115 -14.69 7.77 4.66
N SER A 116 -15.66 8.66 4.89
CA SER A 116 -17.02 8.51 4.35
C SER A 116 -17.05 8.35 2.82
N GLU A 117 -16.16 9.05 2.12
CA GLU A 117 -16.01 8.95 0.67
C GLU A 117 -15.48 7.59 0.23
N GLN A 118 -14.48 7.05 0.95
CA GLN A 118 -13.97 5.70 0.73
C GLN A 118 -15.04 4.65 1.01
N LYS A 119 -15.82 4.83 2.08
CA LYS A 119 -16.94 3.94 2.43
C LYS A 119 -18.01 3.90 1.35
N ASN A 120 -18.39 5.05 0.80
CA ASN A 120 -19.36 5.10 -0.30
C ASN A 120 -18.85 4.37 -1.54
N ARG A 121 -17.61 4.65 -1.97
CA ARG A 121 -16.98 3.96 -3.09
C ARG A 121 -16.85 2.46 -2.87
N LEU A 122 -16.49 2.03 -1.66
CA LEU A 122 -16.42 0.63 -1.29
C LEU A 122 -17.78 -0.04 -1.48
N ASN A 123 -18.84 0.56 -0.96
CA ASN A 123 -20.20 0.01 -1.07
C ASN A 123 -20.67 -0.05 -2.53
N GLU A 124 -20.40 0.99 -3.32
CA GLU A 124 -20.70 1.01 -4.76
C GLU A 124 -19.93 -0.08 -5.52
N THR A 125 -18.69 -0.35 -5.13
CA THR A 125 -17.84 -1.36 -5.80
C THR A 125 -18.25 -2.79 -5.43
N LEU A 126 -18.83 -3.00 -4.24
CA LEU A 126 -19.29 -4.31 -3.77
C LEU A 126 -20.75 -4.63 -4.11
N ALA A 127 -21.54 -3.64 -4.51
CA ALA A 127 -22.94 -3.81 -4.93
C ALA A 127 -23.06 -4.57 -6.26
#